data_AF-A0A7V4AYW5-F1
#
_entry.id   AF-A0A7V4AYW5-F1
#
_cell.length_a   1.000
_cell.length_b   1.000
_cell.length_c   1.000
_cell.angle_alpha   90.00
_cell.angle_beta   90.00
_cell.angle_gamma   90.00
#
_symmetry.space_group_name_H-M   'P 1'
#
loop_
_entity.id
_entity.type
_entity.pdbx_description
1 polymer ?
#
loop_
_entity_poly.entity_id
_entity_poly.type
_entity_poly.pdbx_seq_one_letter_code
_entity_poly.pdbx_strand_id
1 'polypeptide(L)'
;MLIAGLGVYMLTRERIESIVNGLVDRGGLKQSDAQALVEKLSARAEQERAVLAEIVREQMSQTVNALGVVTHDDLGALVRRIEAIEKLLD
;
A
#
# COMPACT_ATOMS: atom_id res chain seq x y z
N MET A 1 -6.20 7.49 18.84
CA MET A 1 -6.72 6.29 18.14
C MET A 1 -5.71 5.82 17.08
N LEU A 2 -4.49 5.42 17.47
CA LEU A 2 -3.40 5.10 16.52
C LEU A 2 -2.62 3.83 16.90
N ILE A 3 -3.29 2.74 17.28
CA ILE A 3 -2.62 1.45 17.54
C ILE A 3 -3.24 0.27 16.75
N ALA A 4 -4.19 0.54 15.84
CA ALA A 4 -4.67 -0.50 14.90
C ALA A 4 -3.79 -0.63 13.63
N GLY A 5 -2.91 0.35 13.32
CA GLY A 5 -2.21 0.44 12.04
C GLY A 5 -0.87 -0.31 11.92
N LEU A 6 -0.30 -0.81 13.01
CA LEU A 6 1.00 -1.53 12.97
C LEU A 6 0.85 -3.05 12.91
N GLY A 7 -0.35 -3.59 13.19
CA GLY A 7 -0.58 -5.03 13.21
C GLY A 7 -0.54 -5.66 11.83
N VAL A 8 -1.06 -4.98 10.81
CA VAL A 8 -1.15 -5.47 9.43
C VAL A 8 0.21 -5.52 8.75
N TYR A 9 1.08 -4.53 9.02
CA TYR A 9 2.44 -4.53 8.47
C TYR A 9 3.30 -5.67 9.04
N MET A 10 3.00 -6.15 10.25
CA MET A 10 3.69 -7.30 10.86
C MET A 10 3.02 -8.65 10.58
N LEU A 11 1.83 -8.66 9.98
CA LEU A 11 1.15 -9.88 9.54
C LEU A 11 1.76 -10.34 8.23
N THR A 12 2.75 -11.24 8.33
CA THR A 12 3.25 -12.03 7.20
C THR A 12 2.46 -13.32 7.08
N ARG A 13 2.57 -14.00 5.94
CA ARG A 13 1.92 -15.29 5.71
C ARG A 13 2.33 -16.31 6.78
N GLU A 14 3.60 -16.36 7.14
CA GLU A 14 4.15 -17.27 8.16
C GLU A 14 3.54 -16.98 9.54
N ARG A 15 3.34 -15.70 9.87
CA ARG A 15 2.70 -15.30 11.13
C ARG A 15 1.23 -15.73 11.17
N ILE A 16 0.52 -15.55 10.06
CA ILE A 16 -0.89 -15.96 9.90
C ILE A 16 -0.99 -17.49 10.03
N GLU A 17 -0.12 -18.24 9.37
CA GLU A 17 -0.07 -19.70 9.45
C GLU A 17 0.19 -20.17 10.89
N SER A 18 1.14 -19.55 11.59
CA SER A 18 1.41 -19.87 13.00
C SER A 18 0.20 -19.64 13.91
N ILE A 19 -0.51 -18.52 13.73
CA ILE A 19 -1.71 -18.19 14.52
C ILE A 19 -2.84 -19.19 14.23
N VAL A 20 -3.06 -19.50 12.95
CA VAL A 20 -4.14 -20.40 12.53
C VAL A 20 -3.85 -21.83 12.97
N ASN A 21 -2.62 -22.32 12.82
CA ASN A 21 -2.22 -23.65 13.30
C ASN A 21 -2.40 -23.76 14.83
N GLY A 22 -2.03 -22.73 15.58
CA GLY A 22 -2.29 -22.70 17.02
C GLY A 22 -3.77 -22.69 17.40
N LEU A 23 -4.69 -22.32 16.50
CA LEU A 23 -6.14 -22.46 16.71
C LEU A 23 -6.61 -23.89 16.42
N VAL A 24 -6.01 -24.57 15.43
CA VAL A 24 -6.27 -25.98 15.15
C VAL A 24 -5.81 -26.85 16.31
N ASP A 25 -4.60 -26.63 16.82
CA ASP A 25 -4.00 -27.40 17.92
C ASP A 25 -4.83 -27.32 19.21
N ARG A 26 -5.49 -26.18 19.44
CA ARG A 26 -6.37 -25.96 20.59
C ARG A 26 -7.81 -26.46 20.36
N GLY A 27 -8.09 -27.08 19.22
CA GLY A 27 -9.42 -27.55 18.84
C GLY A 27 -10.41 -26.42 18.50
N GLY A 28 -9.93 -25.18 18.36
CA GLY A 28 -10.75 -24.00 18.03
C GLY A 28 -11.04 -23.86 16.53
N LEU A 29 -10.38 -24.64 15.68
CA LEU A 29 -10.58 -24.65 14.25
C LEU A 29 -10.36 -26.06 13.68
N LYS A 30 -11.16 -26.46 12.69
CA LYS A 30 -10.91 -27.71 11.96
C LYS A 30 -9.76 -27.51 10.99
N GLN A 31 -8.98 -28.59 10.77
CA GLN A 31 -7.87 -28.54 9.82
C GLN A 31 -8.32 -28.27 8.38
N SER A 32 -9.54 -28.69 8.01
CA SER A 32 -10.16 -28.38 6.72
C SER A 32 -10.36 -26.87 6.50
N ASP A 33 -10.56 -26.11 7.58
CA ASP A 33 -10.96 -24.70 7.52
C ASP A 33 -9.75 -23.78 7.71
N ALA A 34 -8.64 -24.34 8.22
CA ALA A 34 -7.39 -23.63 8.48
C ALA A 34 -6.81 -22.98 7.22
N GLN A 35 -6.71 -23.73 6.13
CA GLN A 35 -6.08 -23.25 4.91
C GLN A 35 -6.88 -22.11 4.26
N ALA A 36 -8.21 -22.23 4.23
CA ALA A 36 -9.09 -21.17 3.74
C ALA A 36 -8.98 -19.88 4.59
N LEU A 37 -8.82 -20.02 5.91
CA LEU A 37 -8.63 -18.88 6.80
C LEU A 37 -7.28 -18.20 6.58
N VAL A 38 -6.20 -18.97 6.40
CA VAL A 38 -4.87 -18.44 6.07
C VAL A 38 -4.92 -17.62 4.79
N GLU A 39 -5.52 -18.15 3.72
CA GLU A 39 -5.64 -17.45 2.44
C GLU A 39 -6.45 -16.16 2.57
N LYS A 40 -7.61 -16.22 3.24
CA LYS A 40 -8.46 -15.05 3.45
C LYS A 40 -7.75 -13.94 4.23
N LEU A 41 -7.05 -14.30 5.31
CA LEU A 41 -6.31 -13.33 6.13
C LEU A 41 -5.11 -12.76 5.38
N SER A 42 -4.42 -13.58 4.59
CA SER A 42 -3.28 -13.14 3.77
C SER A 42 -3.71 -12.17 2.68
N ALA A 43 -4.79 -12.50 1.96
CA ALA A 43 -5.36 -11.62 0.93
C ALA A 43 -5.81 -10.28 1.51
N ARG A 44 -6.45 -10.30 2.68
CA ARG A 44 -6.87 -9.09 3.39
C ARG A 44 -5.67 -8.25 3.83
N ALA A 45 -4.62 -8.88 4.37
CA ALA A 45 -3.42 -8.17 4.78
C ALA A 45 -2.76 -7.45 3.59
N GLU A 46 -2.70 -8.10 2.43
CA GLU A 46 -2.15 -7.51 1.21
C GLU A 46 -2.99 -6.32 0.73
N GLN A 47 -4.32 -6.45 0.73
CA GLN A 47 -5.23 -5.36 0.38
C GLN A 47 -5.06 -4.15 1.31
N GLU A 48 -4.98 -4.38 2.62
CA GLU A 48 -4.81 -3.32 3.61
C GLU A 48 -3.43 -2.64 3.48
N ARG A 49 -2.37 -3.38 3.10
CA ARG A 49 -1.05 -2.79 2.78
C ARG A 49 -1.11 -1.88 1.55
N ALA A 50 -1.81 -2.30 0.49
CA ALA A 50 -1.94 -1.50 -0.73
C ALA A 50 -2.68 -0.17 -0.45
N VAL A 51 -3.77 -0.22 0.33
CA VAL A 51 -4.50 0.99 0.74
C VAL A 51 -3.61 1.92 1.57
N LEU A 52 -2.85 1.38 2.52
CA LEU A 52 -1.92 2.17 3.32
C LEU A 52 -0.85 2.85 2.45
N ALA A 53 -0.28 2.11 1.50
CA ALA A 53 0.74 2.64 0.58
C ALA A 53 0.20 3.80 -0.25
N GLU A 54 -1.05 3.73 -0.69
CA GLU A 54 -1.70 4.80 -1.44
C GLU A 54 -1.94 6.04 -0.58
N ILE A 55 -2.44 5.87 0.65
CA ILE A 55 -2.62 6.98 1.59
C ILE A 55 -1.28 7.69 1.87
N VAL A 56 -0.21 6.93 2.06
CA VAL A 56 1.14 7.50 2.28
C VAL A 56 1.60 8.26 1.04
N ARG A 57 1.44 7.68 -0.16
CA ARG A 57 1.82 8.33 -1.42
C ARG A 57 1.06 9.64 -1.61
N GLU A 58 -0.25 9.64 -1.37
CA GLU A 58 -1.10 10.83 -1.48
C GLU A 58 -0.64 11.92 -0.50
N GLN A 59 -0.42 11.55 0.77
CA GLN A 59 0.03 12.48 1.79
C GLN A 59 1.40 13.08 1.46
N MET A 60 2.33 12.27 0.95
CA MET A 60 3.65 12.75 0.52
C MET A 60 3.52 13.69 -0.69
N SER A 61 2.71 13.34 -1.68
CA SER A 61 2.44 14.20 -2.85
C SER A 61 1.87 15.55 -2.43
N GLN A 62 0.86 15.56 -1.55
CA GLN A 62 0.29 16.79 -1.00
C GLN A 62 1.33 17.63 -0.25
N THR A 63 2.23 16.98 0.51
CA THR A 63 3.30 17.67 1.25
C THR A 63 4.31 18.32 0.31
N VAL A 64 4.75 17.61 -0.73
CA VAL A 64 5.68 18.12 -1.75
C VAL A 64 5.08 19.33 -2.47
N ASN A 65 3.80 19.24 -2.86
CA ASN A 65 3.07 20.34 -3.48
C ASN A 65 2.91 21.54 -2.54
N ALA A 66 2.58 21.31 -1.27
CA ALA A 66 2.42 22.37 -0.27
C ALA A 66 3.73 23.12 0.02
N LEU A 67 4.87 22.44 -0.09
CA LEU A 67 6.20 23.05 0.06
C LEU A 67 6.67 23.80 -1.20
N GLY A 68 5.89 23.79 -2.28
CA GLY A 68 6.26 24.44 -3.54
C GLY A 68 7.42 23.75 -4.26
N VAL A 69 7.67 22.47 -3.97
CA VAL A 69 8.72 21.70 -4.61
C VAL A 69 8.26 21.34 -6.02
N VAL A 70 9.00 21.83 -7.03
CA VAL A 70 8.75 21.48 -8.43
C VAL A 70 9.09 20.01 -8.65
N THR A 71 8.14 19.23 -9.17
CA THR A 71 8.35 17.82 -9.48
C THR A 71 8.99 17.64 -10.87
N HIS A 72 9.55 16.45 -11.14
CA HIS A 72 10.04 16.12 -12.48
C HIS A 72 8.93 16.21 -13.55
N ASP A 73 7.69 15.86 -13.18
CA ASP A 73 6.55 15.92 -14.08
C ASP A 73 6.19 17.37 -14.42
N ASP A 74 6.22 18.27 -13.44
CA ASP A 74 6.01 19.71 -13.66
C ASP A 74 7.06 20.29 -14.61
N LEU A 75 8.34 19.92 -14.41
CA LEU A 75 9.42 20.34 -15.29
C LEU A 75 9.24 19.78 -16.71
N GLY A 76 8.90 18.50 -16.84
CA GLY A 76 8.64 17.87 -18.13
C GLY A 76 7.42 18.44 -18.85
N ALA A 77 6.38 18.86 -18.13
CA ALA A 77 5.25 19.59 -18.68
C ALA A 77 5.68 20.98 -19.20
N LEU A 78 6.55 21.68 -18.47
CA LEU A 78 7.10 22.96 -18.90
C LEU A 78 7.95 22.82 -20.17
N VAL A 79 8.86 21.85 -20.22
CA VAL A 79 9.71 21.58 -21.41
C VAL A 79 8.85 21.31 -22.63
N ARG A 80 7.84 20.44 -22.54
CA ARG A 80 6.94 20.15 -23.67
C ARG A 80 6.19 21.39 -24.16
N ARG A 81 5.80 22.29 -23.25
CA ARG A 81 5.17 23.57 -23.63
C ARG A 81 6.14 24.49 -24.36
N ILE A 82 7.40 24.54 -23.92
CA ILE A 82 8.44 25.32 -24.58
C ILE A 82 8.69 24.78 -25.99
N GLU A 83 8.90 23.48 -26.15
CA GLU A 83 9.10 22.85 -27.46
C GLU A 83 7.92 23.10 -28.42
N ALA A 84 6.68 23.07 -27.90
CA ALA A 84 5.50 23.35 -28.71
C ALA A 84 5.43 24.81 -29.17
N ILE A 85 5.87 25.75 -28.32
CA ILE A 85 5.94 27.17 -28.67
C ILE A 85 7.06 27.41 -29.69
N GLU A 86 8.24 26.85 -29.47
CA GLU A 86 9.37 26.95 -30.40
C GLU A 86 9.00 26.50 -31.82
N LYS A 87 8.27 25.37 -31.94
CA LYS A 87 7.75 24.88 -33.23
C LYS A 87 6.75 25.81 -33.93
N LEU A 88 6.13 26.76 -33.22
CA LEU A 88 5.21 27.74 -33.79
C LEU A 88 5.93 29.05 -34.20
N LEU A 89 7.16 29.25 -33.73
CA LEU A 89 8.00 30.41 -34.03
C LEU A 89 8.98 30.15 -35.20
N ASP A 90 9.22 28.88 -35.54
CA ASP A 90 9.85 28.43 -36.79
C ASP A 90 8.84 28.35 -37.96
#